data_AF-A0A519NTH7-F1
#
_entry.id   AF-A0A519NTH7-F1
#
_cell.length_a   1.000
_cell.length_b   1.000
_cell.length_c   1.000
_cell.angle_alpha   90.00
_cell.angle_beta   90.00
_cell.angle_gamma   90.00
#
_symmetry.space_group_name_H-M   'P 1'
#
loop_
_entity.id
_entity.type
_entity.pdbx_description
1 polymer ?
#
loop_
_entity_poly.entity_id
_entity_poly.type
_entity_poly.pdbx_seq_one_letter_code
_entity_poly.pdbx_strand_id
1 'polypeptide(L)'
;LQAPVNLIIGQDIDFHETLPKLFPHAPGAKDWFADEGARRESAFRNASLQGGYLMIAARALGLDVGPMSGFDPAGVKAEFFAGTNVEPNFIVNLGYGSDENLFPRSPRLVFDEAARIL
;
A
#
# COMPACT_ATOMS: atom_id res chain seq x y z
N LEU A 1 -16.88 3.50 18.10
CA LEU A 1 -15.71 3.49 17.18
C LEU A 1 -16.05 4.31 15.96
N GLN A 2 -15.23 5.32 15.63
CA GLN A 2 -15.36 6.10 14.39
C GLN A 2 -14.04 5.99 13.62
N ALA A 3 -14.12 5.48 12.39
CA ALA A 3 -13.06 5.60 11.40
C ALA A 3 -13.45 6.71 10.42
N PRO A 4 -13.20 7.99 10.75
CA PRO A 4 -13.68 9.11 9.94
C PRO A 4 -13.02 9.15 8.56
N VAL A 5 -11.93 8.43 8.34
CA VAL A 5 -11.18 8.42 7.08
C VAL A 5 -10.97 7.00 6.60
N ASN A 6 -11.37 6.75 5.35
CA ASN A 6 -11.02 5.55 4.59
C ASN A 6 -10.04 5.96 3.50
N LEU A 7 -8.85 5.36 3.51
CA LEU A 7 -7.82 5.58 2.51
C LEU A 7 -7.80 4.42 1.54
N ILE A 8 -7.61 4.72 0.26
CA ILE A 8 -7.31 3.72 -0.76
C ILE A 8 -5.87 3.94 -1.19
N ILE A 9 -5.00 2.98 -0.94
CA ILE A 9 -3.63 3.00 -1.43
C ILE A 9 -3.67 2.58 -2.89
N GLY A 10 -3.46 3.53 -3.80
CA GLY A 10 -3.36 3.29 -5.23
C GLY A 10 -1.93 2.98 -5.66
N GLN A 11 -1.78 2.08 -6.63
CA GLN A 11 -0.53 1.87 -7.35
C GLN A 11 -0.68 2.44 -8.77
N ASP A 12 0.14 3.45 -9.10
CA ASP A 12 0.13 4.03 -10.43
C ASP A 12 0.96 3.15 -11.37
N ILE A 13 0.31 2.54 -12.37
CA ILE A 13 1.01 1.72 -13.35
C ILE A 13 1.87 2.60 -14.28
N ASP A 14 1.59 3.89 -14.40
CA ASP A 14 2.36 4.81 -15.22
C ASP A 14 3.48 5.52 -14.45
N PHE A 15 3.79 5.11 -13.21
CA PHE A 15 4.79 5.78 -12.36
C PHE A 15 6.13 6.10 -13.06
N HIS A 16 6.55 5.25 -14.00
CA HIS A 16 7.78 5.41 -14.78
C HIS A 16 7.85 6.73 -15.57
N GLU A 17 6.70 7.32 -15.93
CA GLU A 17 6.58 8.63 -16.57
C GLU A 17 7.10 9.77 -15.67
N THR A 18 7.07 9.58 -14.36
CA THR A 18 7.54 10.55 -13.37
C THR A 18 9.02 10.40 -13.04
N LEU A 19 9.68 9.30 -13.47
CA LEU A 19 11.09 9.04 -13.16
C LEU A 19 12.07 10.11 -13.67
N PRO A 20 11.88 10.77 -14.83
CA PRO A 20 12.74 11.89 -15.21
C PRO A 20 12.78 13.01 -14.16
N LYS A 21 11.69 13.20 -13.41
CA LYS A 21 11.60 14.17 -12.30
C LYS A 21 12.12 13.60 -10.97
N LEU A 22 11.73 12.36 -10.63
CA LEU A 22 12.01 11.77 -9.32
C LEU A 22 13.37 11.08 -9.22
N PHE A 23 13.97 10.73 -10.35
CA PHE A 23 15.26 10.06 -10.45
C PHE A 23 16.14 10.68 -11.55
N PRO A 24 16.44 11.99 -11.46
CA PRO A 24 17.11 12.74 -12.53
C PRO A 24 18.57 12.29 -12.78
N HIS A 25 19.16 11.54 -11.85
CA HIS A 25 20.50 10.98 -11.99
C HIS A 25 20.58 9.85 -13.04
N ALA A 26 19.46 9.25 -13.43
CA ALA A 26 19.39 8.26 -14.50
C ALA A 26 18.27 8.62 -15.51
N PRO A 27 18.54 9.50 -16.47
CA PRO A 27 17.52 10.01 -17.42
C PRO A 27 16.80 8.92 -18.24
N GLY A 28 17.45 7.77 -18.47
CA GLY A 28 16.85 6.62 -19.17
C GLY A 28 16.08 5.63 -18.27
N ALA A 29 15.92 5.92 -16.97
CA ALA A 29 15.30 4.98 -16.04
C ALA A 29 13.82 4.69 -16.34
N LYS A 30 13.14 5.61 -17.03
CA LYS A 30 11.79 5.37 -17.55
C LYS A 30 11.74 4.09 -18.41
N ASP A 31 12.73 3.90 -19.28
CA ASP A 31 12.75 2.81 -20.25
C ASP A 31 13.04 1.44 -19.61
N TRP A 32 13.50 1.41 -18.36
CA TRP A 32 13.66 0.16 -17.58
C TRP A 32 12.32 -0.53 -17.31
N PHE A 33 11.21 0.21 -17.42
CA PHE A 33 9.84 -0.25 -17.16
C PHE A 33 8.99 -0.28 -18.45
N ALA A 34 9.61 -0.53 -19.60
CA ALA A 34 8.91 -0.70 -20.87
C ALA A 34 8.01 -1.95 -20.89
N ASP A 35 8.40 -3.01 -20.16
CA ASP A 35 7.54 -4.18 -19.94
C ASP A 35 6.47 -3.90 -18.88
N GLU A 36 5.21 -4.07 -19.26
CA GLU A 36 4.08 -3.76 -18.38
C GLU A 36 4.01 -4.70 -17.16
N GLY A 37 4.38 -5.97 -17.31
CA GLY A 37 4.38 -6.95 -16.21
C GLY A 37 5.36 -6.53 -15.12
N ALA A 38 6.60 -6.26 -15.49
CA ALA A 38 7.64 -5.76 -14.59
C ALA A 38 7.27 -4.41 -13.96
N ARG A 39 6.62 -3.53 -14.72
CA ARG A 39 6.12 -2.24 -14.24
C ARG A 39 5.05 -2.43 -13.17
N ARG A 40 4.05 -3.28 -13.41
CA ARG A 40 2.99 -3.61 -12.45
C ARG A 40 3.54 -4.21 -11.17
N GLU A 41 4.46 -5.17 -11.27
CA GLU A 41 5.10 -5.79 -10.10
C GLU A 41 5.87 -4.74 -9.27
N SER A 42 6.59 -3.84 -9.94
CA SER A 42 7.32 -2.76 -9.28
C SER A 42 6.40 -1.75 -8.62
N ALA A 43 5.32 -1.34 -9.30
CA ALA A 43 4.28 -0.48 -8.74
C ALA A 43 3.65 -1.11 -7.49
N PHE A 44 3.31 -2.40 -7.54
CA PHE A 44 2.74 -3.15 -6.42
C PHE A 44 3.64 -3.19 -5.20
N ARG A 45 4.92 -3.55 -5.38
CA ARG A 45 5.89 -3.59 -4.28
C ARG A 45 6.13 -2.20 -3.70
N ASN A 46 6.31 -1.19 -4.54
CA ASN A 46 6.56 0.18 -4.10
C ASN A 46 5.37 0.79 -3.35
N ALA A 47 4.15 0.63 -3.86
CA ALA A 47 2.94 1.10 -3.20
C ALA A 47 2.69 0.36 -1.88
N SER A 48 2.94 -0.95 -1.82
CA SER A 48 2.83 -1.74 -0.58
C SER A 48 3.79 -1.25 0.50
N LEU A 49 5.06 -0.98 0.14
CA LEU A 49 6.06 -0.45 1.07
C LEU A 49 5.69 0.95 1.58
N GLN A 50 5.29 1.85 0.66
CA GLN A 50 4.87 3.20 1.02
C GLN A 50 3.63 3.21 1.90
N GLY A 51 2.63 2.38 1.58
CA GLY A 51 1.46 2.19 2.42
C GLY A 51 1.82 1.62 3.80
N GLY A 52 2.80 0.71 3.87
CA GLY A 52 3.40 0.23 5.12
C GLY A 52 3.96 1.38 5.99
N TYR A 53 4.77 2.25 5.39
CA TYR A 53 5.30 3.43 6.08
C TYR A 53 4.20 4.40 6.53
N LEU A 54 3.19 4.63 5.69
CA LEU A 54 2.03 5.45 6.05
C LEU A 54 1.32 4.91 7.28
N MET A 55 1.09 3.59 7.34
CA MET A 55 0.45 2.96 8.51
C MET A 55 1.28 3.10 9.79
N ILE A 56 2.61 2.98 9.70
CA ILE A 56 3.50 3.19 10.84
C ILE A 56 3.44 4.64 11.31
N ALA A 57 3.49 5.60 10.38
CA ALA A 57 3.40 7.02 10.69
C ALA A 57 2.05 7.40 11.31
N ALA A 58 0.93 6.88 10.77
CA ALA A 58 -0.40 7.09 11.33
C ALA A 58 -0.50 6.60 12.78
N ARG A 59 0.03 5.39 13.06
CA ARG A 59 0.10 4.87 14.45
C ARG A 59 0.96 5.75 15.35
N ALA A 60 2.10 6.24 14.85
CA ALA A 60 2.98 7.12 15.62
C ALA A 60 2.31 8.48 15.96
N LEU A 61 1.34 8.91 15.16
CA LEU A 61 0.52 10.10 15.40
C LEU A 61 -0.71 9.82 16.29
N GLY A 62 -0.84 8.62 16.84
CA GLY A 62 -1.92 8.23 17.75
C GLY A 62 -3.21 7.78 17.06
N LEU A 63 -3.16 7.42 15.77
CA LEU A 63 -4.31 6.85 15.06
C LEU A 63 -4.30 5.33 15.12
N ASP A 64 -5.50 4.76 15.23
CA ASP A 64 -5.74 3.36 14.97
C ASP A 64 -5.88 3.10 13.47
N VAL A 65 -5.35 1.96 13.04
CA VAL A 65 -5.12 1.65 11.63
C VAL A 65 -5.58 0.24 11.31
N GLY A 66 -6.61 0.13 10.48
CA GLY A 66 -7.17 -1.13 9.98
C GLY A 66 -6.92 -1.33 8.49
N PRO A 67 -5.84 -2.01 8.09
CA PRO A 67 -5.60 -2.37 6.69
C PRO A 67 -6.45 -3.56 6.24
N MET A 68 -6.94 -3.52 5.00
CA MET A 68 -7.81 -4.54 4.42
C MET A 68 -7.46 -4.82 2.96
N SER A 69 -7.35 -6.10 2.60
CA SER A 69 -7.25 -6.58 1.22
C SER A 69 -8.54 -7.25 0.71
N GLY A 70 -9.50 -7.53 1.59
CA GLY A 70 -10.78 -8.15 1.26
C GLY A 70 -11.82 -7.14 0.77
N PHE A 71 -11.64 -6.62 -0.44
CA PHE A 71 -12.57 -5.69 -1.10
C PHE A 71 -12.74 -6.08 -2.58
N ASP A 72 -13.67 -5.44 -3.30
CA ASP A 72 -13.82 -5.58 -4.76
C ASP A 72 -12.88 -4.61 -5.49
N PRO A 73 -11.76 -5.07 -6.07
CA PRO A 73 -10.80 -4.17 -6.71
C PRO A 73 -11.35 -3.56 -7.99
N ALA A 74 -12.21 -4.28 -8.73
CA ALA A 74 -12.80 -3.79 -9.96
C ALA A 74 -13.80 -2.67 -9.66
N GLY A 75 -14.65 -2.87 -8.64
CA GLY A 75 -15.58 -1.84 -8.16
C GLY A 75 -14.87 -0.59 -7.65
N VAL A 76 -13.84 -0.74 -6.81
CA VAL A 76 -13.05 0.40 -6.30
C VAL A 76 -12.31 1.12 -7.42
N LYS A 77 -11.73 0.39 -8.38
CA LYS A 77 -11.11 0.98 -9.58
C LYS A 77 -12.13 1.80 -10.37
N ALA A 78 -13.32 1.25 -10.62
CA ALA A 78 -14.37 1.90 -11.39
C ALA A 78 -14.89 3.16 -10.71
N GLU A 79 -15.03 3.16 -9.38
CA GLU A 79 -15.56 4.30 -8.63
C GLU A 79 -14.51 5.41 -8.45
N PHE A 80 -13.30 5.06 -8.03
CA PHE A 80 -12.32 6.05 -7.53
C PHE A 80 -11.18 6.35 -8.51
N PHE A 81 -10.96 5.49 -9.49
CA PHE A 81 -9.80 5.58 -10.40
C PHE A 81 -10.18 5.43 -11.87
N ALA A 82 -11.45 5.65 -12.23
CA ALA A 82 -11.92 5.64 -13.60
C ALA A 82 -11.10 6.60 -14.49
N GLY A 83 -10.75 6.13 -15.70
CA GLY A 83 -9.97 6.93 -16.66
C GLY A 83 -8.49 7.10 -16.33
N THR A 84 -7.99 6.48 -15.25
CA THR A 84 -6.57 6.49 -14.90
C THR A 84 -5.96 5.10 -15.05
N ASN A 85 -4.63 5.00 -15.02
CA ASN A 85 -3.90 3.74 -14.87
C ASN A 85 -3.57 3.40 -13.41
N VAL A 86 -4.22 4.04 -12.43
CA VAL A 86 -4.03 3.73 -11.00
C VAL A 86 -4.90 2.57 -10.58
N GLU A 87 -4.32 1.54 -10.00
CA GLU A 87 -5.07 0.38 -9.49
C GLU A 87 -5.15 0.41 -7.97
N PRO A 88 -6.28 -0.01 -7.36
CA PRO A 88 -6.35 -0.11 -5.91
C PRO A 88 -5.49 -1.29 -5.44
N ASN A 89 -4.59 -1.02 -4.50
CA ASN A 89 -3.72 -2.02 -3.90
C ASN A 89 -4.35 -2.56 -2.60
N PHE A 90 -4.59 -1.69 -1.62
CA PHE A 90 -5.31 -2.03 -0.38
C PHE A 90 -5.99 -0.82 0.23
N ILE A 91 -6.92 -1.08 1.15
CA ILE A 91 -7.69 -0.04 1.86
C ILE A 91 -7.17 0.06 3.30
N VAL A 92 -7.16 1.27 3.85
CA VAL A 92 -6.80 1.54 5.24
C VAL A 92 -7.86 2.41 5.90
N ASN A 93 -8.48 1.89 6.95
CA ASN A 93 -9.36 2.68 7.80
C ASN A 93 -8.51 3.35 8.88
N LEU A 94 -8.65 4.67 9.03
CA LEU A 94 -7.99 5.45 10.08
C LEU A 94 -9.02 6.03 11.03
N GLY A 95 -8.73 5.99 12.32
CA GLY A 95 -9.58 6.62 13.31
C GLY A 95 -9.06 6.50 14.74
N TYR A 96 -10.00 6.57 15.66
CA TYR A 96 -9.76 6.49 17.10
C TYR A 96 -10.52 5.30 17.65
N GLY A 97 -9.75 4.28 17.98
CA GLY A 97 -10.16 3.02 18.58
C GLY A 97 -10.48 3.15 20.07
N SER A 98 -10.86 2.02 20.66
CA SER A 98 -11.02 1.86 22.10
C SER A 98 -10.43 0.52 22.51
N ASP A 99 -9.96 0.43 23.76
CA ASP A 99 -9.47 -0.85 24.31
C ASP A 99 -10.61 -1.82 24.66
N GLU A 100 -11.86 -1.38 24.55
CA GLU A 100 -13.04 -2.21 24.74
C GLU A 100 -13.15 -3.32 23.67
N ASN A 101 -13.41 -4.55 24.11
CA ASN A 101 -13.64 -5.72 23.25
C ASN A 101 -12.48 -6.07 22.31
N LEU A 102 -11.25 -5.63 22.60
CA LEU A 102 -10.09 -6.09 21.86
C LEU A 102 -9.79 -7.55 22.18
N PHE A 103 -9.58 -8.36 21.14
CA PHE A 103 -9.00 -9.68 21.30
C PHE A 103 -7.53 -9.56 21.72
N PRO A 104 -7.00 -10.51 22.50
CA PRO A 104 -5.57 -10.61 22.71
C PRO A 104 -4.81 -10.67 21.38
N ARG A 105 -3.58 -10.16 21.36
CA ARG A 105 -2.71 -10.23 20.18
C ARG A 105 -2.63 -11.68 19.70
N SER A 106 -3.00 -11.91 18.43
CA SER A 106 -2.94 -13.24 17.83
C SER A 106 -1.50 -13.78 17.80
N PRO A 107 -1.31 -15.10 17.67
CA PRO A 107 0.01 -15.72 17.56
C PRO A 107 0.89 -15.08 16.47
N ARG A 108 2.20 -15.15 16.65
CA ARG A 108 3.20 -14.80 15.64
C ARG A 108 4.17 -15.98 15.54
N LEU A 109 4.61 -16.29 14.33
CA LEU A 109 5.67 -17.28 14.10
C LEU A 109 6.89 -16.93 14.94
N VAL A 110 7.51 -17.93 15.55
CA VAL A 110 8.82 -17.73 16.18
C VAL A 110 9.91 -17.58 15.11
N PHE A 111 11.09 -17.08 15.48
CA PHE A 111 12.14 -16.75 14.51
C PHE A 111 12.51 -17.94 13.61
N ASP A 112 12.70 -19.13 14.19
CA ASP A 112 13.11 -20.33 13.46
C ASP A 112 12.03 -20.85 12.48
N GLU A 113 10.76 -20.46 12.68
CA GLU A 113 9.68 -20.74 11.74
C GLU A 113 9.61 -19.70 10.60
N ALA A 114 9.99 -18.45 10.89
CA ALA A 114 9.84 -17.32 9.97
C ALA A 114 11.10 -17.04 9.13
N ALA A 115 12.29 -17.48 9.57
CA ALA A 115 13.56 -17.13 8.98
C ALA A 115 14.55 -18.30 8.98
N ARG A 116 15.48 -18.28 8.02
CA ARG A 116 16.58 -19.25 7.91
C ARG A 116 17.90 -18.52 7.69
N ILE A 117 18.94 -18.95 8.40
CA ILE A 117 20.33 -18.54 8.15
C ILE A 117 20.93 -19.55 7.17
N LEU A 118 21.53 -19.05 6.08
CA LEU A 118 22.16 -19.84 5.03
C LEU A 118 23.68 -19.67 5.05
#